data_AF-A0AA43B2C2-F1
#
_entry.id   AF-A0AA43B2C2-F1
#
_cell.length_a   1.000
_cell.length_b   1.000
_cell.length_c   1.000
_cell.angle_alpha   90.00
_cell.angle_beta   90.00
_cell.angle_gamma   90.00
#
_symmetry.space_group_name_H-M   'P 1'
#
loop_
_entity.id
_entity.type
_entity.pdbx_description
1 polymer ?
#
loop_
_entity_poly.entity_id
_entity_poly.type
_entity_poly.pdbx_seq_one_letter_code
_entity_poly.pdbx_strand_id
1 'polypeptide(L)'
;MDRDEFLALMISTPAPVPNLNSWDTVLVIYASYLEKIASKLDEKDLGLLVASGAMFYRALRQADDARLQAVERWDEGRSAARKR
;
A
#
# COMPACT_ATOMS: atom_id res chain seq x y z
N MET A 1 22.51 -10.10 3.75
CA MET A 1 21.07 -10.24 3.50
C MET A 1 20.85 -9.90 2.05
N ASP A 2 20.40 -10.86 1.26
CA ASP A 2 20.07 -10.65 -0.15
C ASP A 2 18.61 -10.23 -0.33
N ARG A 3 18.23 -9.96 -1.59
CA ARG A 3 16.88 -9.50 -1.93
C ARG A 3 15.79 -10.51 -1.55
N ASP A 4 16.04 -11.80 -1.77
CA ASP A 4 15.03 -12.83 -1.58
C ASP A 4 14.84 -13.10 -0.07
N GLU A 5 15.91 -13.00 0.72
CA GLU A 5 15.86 -12.98 2.19
C GLU A 5 15.04 -11.79 2.72
N PHE A 6 15.24 -10.58 2.18
CA PHE A 6 14.43 -9.42 2.55
C PHE A 6 12.95 -9.61 2.22
N LEU A 7 12.62 -10.18 1.05
CA LEU A 7 11.25 -10.46 0.66
C LEU A 7 10.59 -11.47 1.61
N ALA A 8 11.29 -12.56 1.94
CA ALA A 8 10.79 -13.57 2.87
C ALA A 8 10.50 -12.95 4.26
N LEU A 9 11.38 -12.06 4.74
CA LEU A 9 11.15 -11.32 5.98
C LEU A 9 9.96 -10.37 5.88
N MET A 10 9.81 -9.61 4.80
CA MET A 10 8.67 -8.69 4.62
C MET A 10 7.32 -9.43 4.65
N ILE A 11 7.27 -10.66 4.13
CA ILE A 11 6.06 -11.48 4.11
C ILE A 11 5.75 -12.10 5.49
N SER A 12 6.80 -12.52 6.22
CA SER A 12 6.65 -13.30 7.45
C SER A 12 6.64 -12.45 8.73
N THR A 13 7.18 -11.23 8.68
CA THR A 13 7.31 -10.38 9.86
C THR A 13 5.93 -9.92 10.34
N PRO A 14 5.57 -10.16 11.60
CA PRO A 14 4.34 -9.61 12.17
C PRO A 14 4.37 -8.08 12.11
N ALA A 15 3.40 -7.49 11.43
CA ALA A 15 3.21 -6.05 11.34
C ALA A 15 1.78 -5.67 11.71
N PRO A 16 1.55 -4.46 12.25
CA PRO A 16 0.19 -3.94 12.38
C PRO A 16 -0.50 -3.96 11.02
N VAL A 17 -1.76 -4.40 11.00
CA VAL A 17 -2.61 -4.32 9.80
C VAL A 17 -3.50 -3.09 9.97
N PRO A 18 -3.18 -1.96 9.33
CA PRO A 18 -4.05 -0.81 9.38
C PRO A 18 -5.38 -1.10 8.69
N ASN A 19 -6.40 -0.34 9.06
CA ASN A 19 -7.68 -0.36 8.37
C ASN A 19 -7.45 -0.06 6.87
N LEU A 20 -8.15 -0.79 6.00
CA LEU A 20 -8.12 -0.62 4.54
C LEU A 20 -8.45 0.81 4.10
N ASN A 21 -9.12 1.61 4.94
CA ASN A 21 -9.42 3.01 4.62
C ASN A 21 -8.32 4.00 5.05
N SER A 22 -7.24 3.52 5.67
CA SER A 22 -6.20 4.36 6.30
C SER A 22 -4.81 4.08 5.72
N TRP A 23 -4.71 3.99 4.39
CA TRP A 23 -3.44 3.75 3.69
C TRP A 23 -2.42 4.88 3.85
N ASP A 24 -2.90 6.10 4.10
CA ASP A 24 -2.09 7.25 4.49
C ASP A 24 -1.29 6.98 5.77
N THR A 25 -1.89 6.30 6.77
CA THR A 25 -1.20 5.91 8.00
C THR A 25 0.00 4.99 7.72
N VAL A 26 -0.10 4.08 6.74
CA VAL A 26 1.04 3.23 6.34
C VAL A 26 2.19 4.08 5.81
N LEU A 27 1.90 5.08 4.98
CA LEU A 27 2.92 5.96 4.43
C LEU A 27 3.54 6.86 5.49
N VAL A 28 2.75 7.33 6.45
CA VAL A 28 3.26 8.11 7.59
C VAL A 28 4.23 7.26 8.41
N ILE A 29 3.89 6.00 8.70
CA ILE A 29 4.79 5.08 9.40
C ILE A 29 6.07 4.84 8.60
N TYR A 30 5.95 4.56 7.29
CA TYR A 30 7.10 4.37 6.40
C TYR A 30 8.01 5.61 6.39
N ALA A 31 7.45 6.80 6.21
CA ALA A 31 8.18 8.06 6.22
C ALA A 31 8.89 8.30 7.57
N SER A 32 8.27 7.95 8.70
CA SER A 32 8.88 8.08 10.03
C SER A 32 10.11 7.17 10.21
N TYR A 33 10.12 5.99 9.58
CA TYR A 33 11.31 5.14 9.57
C TYR A 33 12.37 5.66 8.62
N LEU A 34 11.96 6.19 7.47
CA LEU A 34 12.87 6.78 6.50
C LEU A 34 13.60 7.99 7.10
N GLU A 35 12.90 8.87 7.81
CA GLU A 35 13.48 10.01 8.53
C GLU A 35 14.60 9.57 9.49
N LYS A 36 14.39 8.48 10.24
CA LYS A 36 15.39 7.96 11.20
C LYS A 36 16.66 7.44 10.53
N ILE A 37 16.59 7.02 9.28
CA ILE A 37 17.73 6.45 8.54
C ILE A 37 18.27 7.40 7.46
N ALA A 38 17.58 8.50 7.17
CA ALA A 38 17.90 9.40 6.06
C ALA A 38 19.33 9.93 6.12
N SER A 39 19.85 10.25 7.31
CA SER A 39 21.22 10.74 7.49
C SER A 39 22.31 9.70 7.20
N LYS A 40 21.95 8.42 7.07
CA LYS A 40 22.86 7.31 6.76
C LYS A 40 22.83 6.91 5.28
N LEU A 41 21.94 7.52 4.50
CA LEU A 41 21.73 7.22 3.09
C LEU A 41 22.33 8.33 2.24
N ASP A 42 22.80 7.98 1.05
CA ASP A 42 23.02 9.00 0.03
C ASP A 42 21.69 9.47 -0.58
N GLU A 43 21.74 10.58 -1.31
CA GLU A 43 20.55 11.19 -1.91
C GLU A 43 19.84 10.26 -2.91
N LYS A 44 20.61 9.42 -3.61
CA LYS A 44 20.08 8.50 -4.61
C LYS A 44 19.30 7.37 -3.94
N ASP A 45 19.87 6.74 -2.93
CA ASP A 45 19.25 5.65 -2.18
C ASP A 45 18.02 6.16 -1.41
N LEU A 46 18.10 7.35 -0.82
CA LEU A 46 16.96 8.01 -0.22
C LEU A 46 15.83 8.23 -1.25
N GLY A 47 16.18 8.72 -2.44
CA GLY A 47 15.23 8.90 -3.55
C GLY A 47 14.56 7.60 -4.00
N LEU A 48 15.32 6.50 -4.09
CA LEU A 48 14.78 5.18 -4.45
C LEU A 48 13.80 4.64 -3.39
N LEU A 49 14.07 4.87 -2.10
CA LEU A 49 13.17 4.50 -1.02
C LEU A 49 11.88 5.35 -1.05
N VAL A 50 11.99 6.66 -1.24
CA VAL A 50 10.81 7.53 -1.42
C VAL A 50 9.96 7.07 -2.61
N ALA A 51 10.60 6.77 -3.75
CA ALA A 51 9.91 6.27 -4.94
C ALA A 51 9.21 4.92 -4.68
N SER A 52 9.83 4.03 -3.91
CA SER A 52 9.25 2.74 -3.54
C SER A 52 8.00 2.92 -2.67
N GLY A 53 8.04 3.80 -1.66
CA GLY A 53 6.87 4.15 -0.86
C GLY A 53 5.71 4.70 -1.70
N ALA A 54 6.01 5.57 -2.67
CA ALA A 54 5.01 6.11 -3.60
C ALA A 54 4.41 5.02 -4.50
N MET A 55 5.22 4.05 -4.94
CA MET A 55 4.76 2.91 -5.75
C MET A 55 3.79 2.03 -4.97
N PHE A 56 4.12 1.68 -3.72
CA PHE A 56 3.22 0.92 -2.85
C PHE A 56 1.89 1.64 -2.64
N TYR A 57 1.91 2.95 -2.37
CA TYR A 57 0.69 3.72 -2.19
C TYR A 57 -0.24 3.67 -3.40
N ARG A 58 0.32 3.89 -4.61
CA ARG A 58 -0.46 3.91 -5.85
C ARG A 58 -1.04 2.54 -6.15
N ALA A 59 -0.28 1.46 -5.95
CA ALA A 59 -0.75 0.10 -6.14
C ALA A 59 -1.94 -0.22 -5.20
N LEU A 60 -1.84 0.19 -3.93
CA LEU A 60 -2.90 -0.01 -2.94
C LEU A 60 -4.14 0.81 -3.27
N ARG A 61 -3.98 2.08 -3.65
CA ARG A 61 -5.11 2.92 -4.11
C ARG A 61 -5.81 2.35 -5.33
N GLN A 62 -5.05 1.89 -6.32
CA GLN A 62 -5.61 1.26 -7.51
C GLN A 62 -6.40 -0.02 -7.17
N ALA A 63 -5.92 -0.82 -6.22
CA ALA A 63 -6.63 -2.02 -5.78
C ALA A 63 -7.93 -1.67 -5.03
N ASP A 64 -7.92 -0.64 -4.19
CA ASP A 64 -9.12 -0.18 -3.47
C ASP A 64 -10.17 0.42 -4.42
N ASP A 65 -9.74 1.25 -5.39
CA ASP A 65 -10.62 1.78 -6.44
C ASP A 65 -11.26 0.65 -7.26
N ALA A 66 -10.47 -0.35 -7.64
CA ALA A 66 -10.97 -1.52 -8.36
C ALA A 66 -12.00 -2.32 -7.53
N ARG A 67 -11.77 -2.45 -6.23
CA ARG A 67 -12.71 -3.10 -5.29
C ARG A 67 -14.01 -2.31 -5.19
N LEU A 68 -13.95 -0.99 -5.05
CA LEU A 68 -15.13 -0.12 -4.96
C LEU A 68 -15.97 -0.20 -6.24
N GLN A 69 -15.33 -0.08 -7.41
CA GLN A 69 -16.01 -0.22 -8.71
C GLN A 69 -16.66 -1.60 -8.88
N ALA A 70 -16.04 -2.67 -8.38
CA ALA A 70 -16.62 -3.99 -8.41
C ALA A 70 -17.90 -4.06 -7.56
N VAL A 71 -17.90 -3.50 -6.36
CA VAL A 71 -19.08 -3.47 -5.48
C VAL A 71 -20.23 -2.66 -6.12
N GLU A 72 -19.94 -1.49 -6.68
CA GLU A 72 -20.95 -0.65 -7.36
C GLU A 72 -21.64 -1.40 -8.51
N ARG A 73 -20.87 -2.07 -9.37
CA ARG A 73 -21.42 -2.89 -10.48
C ARG A 73 -22.34 -4.00 -10.00
N TRP A 74 -22.04 -4.62 -8.86
CA TRP A 74 -22.88 -5.68 -8.29
C TRP A 74 -24.19 -5.13 -7.73
N ASP A 75 -24.17 -3.94 -7.13
CA ASP A 75 -25.36 -3.28 -6.59
C ASP A 75 -26.31 -2.77 -7.68
N GLU A 76 -25.75 -2.26 -8.79
CA GLU A 76 -26.52 -1.91 -10.00
C GLU A 76 -27.23 -3.13 -10.59
N GLY A 77 -26.51 -4.25 -10.73
CA GLY A 77 -27.07 -5.51 -11.23
C GLY A 77 -28.22 -6.05 -10.38
N ARG A 78 -28.09 -6.00 -9.04
CA ARG A 78 -29.16 -6.42 -8.11
C ARG A 78 -30.37 -5.50 -8.16
N SER A 79 -30.16 -4.20 -8.30
CA SER A 79 -31.24 -3.20 -8.39
C SER A 79 -32.02 -3.32 -9.69
N ALA A 80 -31.35 -3.65 -10.80
CA ALA A 80 -32.00 -3.91 -12.08
C ALA A 80 -32.80 -5.22 -12.08
N ALA A 81 -32.30 -6.26 -11.40
CA ALA A 81 -33.01 -7.55 -11.27
C ALA A 81 -34.28 -7.46 -10.43
N ARG A 82 -34.34 -6.58 -9.42
CA ARG A 82 -35.52 -6.36 -8.55
C ARG A 82 -36.65 -5.56 -9.20
N LYS A 83 -36.39 -4.85 -10.29
CA LYS A 83 -37.37 -4.04 -11.03
C LYS A 83 -38.02 -4.77 -12.21
N ARG A 84 -37.65 -6.04 -12.43
CA ARG A 84 -38.16 -6.89 -13.51
C ARG A 84 -39.15 -7.91 -12.96
#